data_AF-A0A955NSG3-F1
#
_entry.id   AF-A0A955NSG3-F1
#
_cell.length_a   1.000
_cell.length_b   1.000
_cell.length_c   1.000
_cell.angle_alpha   90.00
_cell.angle_beta   90.00
_cell.angle_gamma   90.00
#
_symmetry.space_group_name_H-M   'P 1'
#
loop_
_entity.id
_entity.type
_entity.pdbx_description
1 polymer ?
#
loop_
_entity_poly.entity_id
_entity_poly.type
_entity_poly.pdbx_seq_one_letter_code
_entity_poly.pdbx_strand_id
1 'polypeptide(L)'
;MNLTKAHRELYRRTPDEMFESLDDLARHVIEEKERSDDLWHRPEEIEPTVLNDQVRVQLGSDGAFTMNDWSFGQMCRIASVNKETLNRLTPETASRALVETFPTGNKPLQLFARGEQIRSIHGTAYT
;
A
#
# COMPACT_ATOMS: atom_id res chain seq x y z
N MET A 1 -13.46 21.09 19.75
CA MET A 1 -14.17 20.77 18.49
C MET A 1 -13.11 20.49 17.42
N ASN A 2 -12.70 19.22 17.25
CA ASN A 2 -11.57 18.81 16.38
C ASN A 2 -11.95 17.59 15.49
N LEU A 3 -13.25 17.32 15.32
CA LEU A 3 -13.77 16.13 14.66
C LEU A 3 -13.75 16.21 13.12
N THR A 4 -13.57 17.39 12.54
CA THR A 4 -13.54 17.58 11.08
C THR A 4 -12.17 17.27 10.44
N LYS A 5 -11.08 17.24 11.22
CA LYS A 5 -9.73 17.03 10.67
C LYS A 5 -9.43 15.57 10.31
N ALA A 6 -10.08 14.62 10.99
CA ALA A 6 -9.91 13.18 10.75
C ALA A 6 -10.82 12.64 9.62
N HIS A 7 -11.79 13.42 9.13
CA HIS A 7 -12.80 12.92 8.19
C HIS A 7 -12.24 12.70 6.76
N ARG A 8 -11.07 13.26 6.41
CA ARG A 8 -10.51 13.25 5.04
C ARG A 8 -9.13 12.60 4.97
N GLU A 9 -9.02 11.39 5.49
CA GLU A 9 -7.81 10.58 5.37
C GLU A 9 -8.00 9.52 4.29
N LEU A 10 -7.05 9.41 3.34
CA LEU A 10 -7.09 8.42 2.25
C LEU A 10 -7.07 6.99 2.78
N TYR A 11 -6.22 6.74 3.77
CA TYR A 11 -6.06 5.46 4.44
C TYR A 11 -6.10 5.67 5.94
N ARG A 12 -7.07 5.04 6.61
CA ARG A 12 -7.15 5.01 8.07
C ARG A 12 -6.71 3.66 8.59
N ARG A 13 -6.01 3.67 9.72
CA ARG A 13 -5.70 2.45 10.46
C ARG A 13 -7.02 1.79 10.90
N THR A 14 -7.18 0.52 10.55
CA THR A 14 -8.27 -0.33 11.07
C THR A 14 -7.97 -0.72 12.52
N PRO A 15 -8.98 -1.11 13.31
CA PRO A 15 -8.75 -1.70 14.63
C PRO A 15 -7.74 -2.86 14.54
N ASP A 16 -6.96 -3.04 15.60
CA ASP A 16 -5.99 -4.13 15.67
C ASP A 16 -6.72 -5.48 15.64
N GLU A 17 -6.23 -6.41 14.82
CA GLU A 17 -6.74 -7.77 14.79
C GLU A 17 -6.40 -8.49 16.09
N MET A 18 -7.39 -9.20 16.65
CA MET A 18 -7.27 -9.92 17.91
C MET A 18 -7.55 -11.41 17.68
N PHE A 19 -6.80 -12.26 18.37
CA PHE A 19 -6.92 -13.71 18.29
C PHE A 19 -7.10 -14.29 19.69
N GLU A 20 -7.97 -15.29 19.82
CA GLU A 20 -8.29 -15.93 21.11
C GLU A 20 -7.15 -16.83 21.62
N SER A 21 -6.30 -17.31 20.72
CA SER A 21 -5.16 -18.18 21.03
C SER A 21 -3.99 -18.01 20.07
N LEU A 22 -2.82 -18.52 20.45
CA LEU A 22 -1.65 -18.60 19.56
C LEU A 22 -1.89 -19.54 18.38
N ASP A 23 -2.69 -20.60 18.56
CA ASP A 23 -3.04 -21.52 17.47
C ASP A 23 -3.93 -20.84 16.43
N ASP A 24 -4.86 -19.98 16.86
CA ASP A 24 -5.69 -19.20 15.94
C ASP A 24 -4.89 -18.15 15.18
N LEU A 25 -3.95 -17.48 15.85
CA LEU A 25 -2.98 -16.60 15.20
C LEU A 25 -2.14 -17.38 14.17
N ALA A 26 -1.61 -18.54 14.55
CA ALA A 26 -0.77 -19.34 13.66
C ALA A 26 -1.54 -19.80 12.42
N ARG A 27 -2.78 -20.30 12.61
CA ARG A 27 -3.66 -20.70 11.51
C ARG A 27 -3.95 -19.51 10.59
N HIS A 28 -4.27 -18.35 11.16
CA HIS A 28 -4.53 -17.14 10.40
C HIS A 28 -3.31 -16.72 9.55
N VAL A 29 -2.11 -16.70 10.14
CA VAL A 29 -0.87 -16.33 9.41
C VAL A 29 -0.56 -17.32 8.29
N ILE A 30 -0.77 -18.62 8.51
CA ILE A 30 -0.58 -19.65 7.47
C ILE A 30 -1.57 -19.42 6.32
N GLU A 31 -2.85 -19.25 6.63
CA GLU A 31 -3.88 -18.99 5.61
C GLU A 31 -3.63 -17.70 4.84
N GLU A 32 -3.20 -16.63 5.51
CA GLU A 32 -2.83 -15.37 4.86
C GLU A 32 -1.68 -15.58 3.90
N LYS A 33 -0.65 -16.32 4.31
CA LYS A 33 0.50 -16.62 3.46
C LYS A 33 0.10 -17.46 2.24
N GLU A 34 -0.69 -18.51 2.43
CA GLU A 34 -1.12 -19.40 1.35
C GLU A 34 -2.02 -18.70 0.33
N ARG A 35 -2.75 -17.66 0.74
CA ARG A 35 -3.63 -16.86 -0.12
C ARG A 35 -2.97 -15.59 -0.67
N SER A 36 -1.68 -15.37 -0.37
CA SER A 36 -0.96 -14.20 -0.83
C SER A 36 -0.23 -14.50 -2.13
N ASP A 37 -0.38 -13.60 -3.09
CA ASP A 37 0.39 -13.58 -4.34
C ASP A 37 1.66 -12.78 -4.14
N ASP A 38 2.78 -13.30 -4.66
CA ASP A 38 4.09 -12.65 -4.64
C ASP A 38 4.39 -12.02 -6.01
N LEU A 39 4.25 -10.70 -6.09
CA LEU A 39 4.39 -9.93 -7.33
C LEU A 39 5.71 -9.15 -7.32
N TRP A 40 6.42 -9.18 -8.45
CA TRP A 40 7.70 -8.50 -8.60
C TRP A 40 7.62 -7.49 -9.74
N HIS A 41 7.71 -6.20 -9.40
CA HIS A 41 7.58 -5.11 -10.36
C HIS A 41 8.74 -4.13 -10.25
N ARG A 42 9.26 -3.69 -11.40
CA ARG A 42 10.18 -2.56 -11.41
C ARG A 42 9.43 -1.28 -11.00
N PRO A 43 10.10 -0.30 -10.38
CA PRO A 43 9.47 0.96 -10.02
C PRO A 43 8.71 1.64 -11.17
N GLU A 44 9.21 1.53 -12.40
CA GLU A 44 8.57 2.07 -13.62
C GLU A 44 7.25 1.38 -13.99
N GLU A 45 7.00 0.17 -13.48
CA GLU A 45 5.78 -0.61 -13.72
C GLU A 45 4.74 -0.40 -12.61
N ILE A 46 5.07 0.41 -11.60
CA ILE A 46 4.22 0.70 -10.44
C ILE A 46 3.70 2.12 -10.59
N GLU A 47 2.45 2.23 -11.02
CA GLU A 47 1.83 3.52 -11.32
C GLU A 47 0.67 3.79 -10.34
N PRO A 48 0.85 4.75 -9.42
CA PRO A 48 -0.27 5.28 -8.63
C PRO A 48 -1.32 5.91 -9.56
N THR A 49 -2.56 5.43 -9.46
CA THR A 49 -3.71 5.91 -10.23
C THR A 49 -4.87 6.27 -9.31
N VAL A 50 -5.86 7.00 -9.82
CA VAL A 50 -7.09 7.30 -9.08
C VAL A 50 -8.28 6.65 -9.76
N LEU A 51 -9.06 5.89 -9.00
CA LEU A 51 -10.33 5.32 -9.43
C LEU A 51 -11.34 5.45 -8.30
N ASN A 52 -12.54 5.97 -8.60
CA ASN A 52 -13.64 6.13 -7.63
C ASN A 52 -13.20 6.87 -6.35
N ASP A 53 -12.46 7.98 -6.49
CA ASP A 53 -11.96 8.80 -5.36
C ASP A 53 -11.02 8.04 -4.40
N GLN A 54 -10.37 6.97 -4.89
CA GLN A 54 -9.38 6.20 -4.15
C GLN A 54 -8.08 6.09 -4.95
N VAL A 55 -6.94 6.24 -4.25
CA VAL A 55 -5.62 5.97 -4.83
C VAL A 55 -5.43 4.46 -4.96
N ARG A 56 -5.34 3.96 -6.18
CA ARG A 56 -4.96 2.58 -6.53
C ARG A 56 -3.53 2.55 -7.07
N VAL A 57 -2.99 1.36 -7.23
CA VAL A 57 -1.68 1.12 -7.83
C VAL A 57 -1.87 0.18 -9.00
N GLN A 58 -1.62 0.67 -10.21
CA GLN A 58 -1.54 -0.16 -11.40
C GLN A 58 -0.15 -0.82 -11.40
N LEU A 59 -0.13 -2.14 -11.51
CA LEU A 59 1.08 -2.96 -11.56
C LEU A 59 1.18 -3.61 -12.93
N GLY A 60 1.95 -3.03 -13.85
CA GLY A 60 2.16 -3.56 -15.20
C GLY A 60 0.89 -4.15 -15.84
N SER A 61 0.95 -5.43 -16.20
CA SER A 61 -0.19 -6.21 -16.72
C SER A 61 -1.02 -6.93 -15.64
N ASP A 62 -0.59 -6.94 -14.39
CA ASP A 62 -1.23 -7.65 -13.27
C ASP A 62 -2.47 -6.92 -12.74
N GLY A 63 -2.65 -5.66 -13.12
CA GLY A 63 -3.88 -4.90 -12.90
C GLY A 63 -3.78 -3.84 -11.82
N ALA A 64 -4.93 -3.34 -11.38
CA ALA A 64 -5.02 -2.27 -10.41
C ALA A 64 -5.34 -2.83 -9.02
N PHE A 65 -4.57 -2.41 -8.02
CA PHE A 65 -4.72 -2.87 -6.65
C PHE A 65 -5.06 -1.70 -5.73
N THR A 66 -5.90 -1.96 -4.75
CA THR A 66 -6.07 -1.07 -3.59
C THR A 66 -4.90 -1.26 -2.62
N MET A 67 -4.72 -0.34 -1.69
CA MET A 67 -3.78 -0.49 -0.57
C MET A 67 -4.53 -0.58 0.75
N ASN A 68 -3.81 -0.93 1.80
CA ASN A 68 -4.21 -0.70 3.19
C ASN A 68 -3.35 0.43 3.78
N ASP A 69 -3.61 0.80 5.04
CA ASP A 69 -2.85 1.86 5.73
C ASP A 69 -1.34 1.57 5.82
N TRP A 70 -0.96 0.29 5.92
CA TRP A 70 0.41 -0.15 6.02
C TRP A 70 1.17 -0.06 4.68
N SER A 71 0.65 -0.71 3.64
CA SER A 71 1.20 -0.67 2.28
C SER A 71 1.22 0.75 1.71
N PHE A 72 0.22 1.58 2.01
CA PHE A 72 0.28 3.00 1.66
C PHE A 72 1.44 3.71 2.36
N GLY A 73 1.68 3.43 3.64
CA GLY A 73 2.84 3.96 4.36
C GLY A 73 4.17 3.50 3.78
N GLN A 74 4.26 2.24 3.35
CA GLN A 74 5.45 1.71 2.66
C GLN A 74 5.66 2.40 1.31
N MET A 75 4.60 2.61 0.53
CA MET A 75 4.62 3.37 -0.73
C MET A 75 5.14 4.79 -0.51
N CYS A 76 4.60 5.53 0.47
CA CYS A 76 5.07 6.87 0.82
C CYS A 76 6.54 6.89 1.22
N ARG A 77 7.01 5.89 1.98
CA ARG A 77 8.41 5.77 2.37
C ARG A 77 9.33 5.56 1.17
N ILE A 78 8.93 4.71 0.23
CA ILE A 78 9.69 4.47 -1.02
C ILE A 78 9.76 5.75 -1.85
N ALA A 79 8.63 6.46 -1.96
CA ALA A 79 8.53 7.75 -2.65
C ALA A 79 9.18 8.91 -1.89
N SER A 80 9.76 8.68 -0.70
CA SER A 80 10.35 9.71 0.18
C SER A 80 9.40 10.87 0.53
N VAL A 81 8.09 10.59 0.65
CA VAL A 81 7.07 11.57 1.05
C VAL A 81 6.48 11.21 2.41
N ASN A 82 6.15 12.23 3.20
CA ASN A 82 5.49 12.03 4.47
C ASN A 82 4.04 11.52 4.26
N LYS A 83 3.74 10.36 4.86
CA LYS A 83 2.41 9.73 4.81
C LYS A 83 1.31 10.65 5.32
N GLU A 84 1.49 11.29 6.47
CA GLU A 84 0.47 12.15 7.10
C GLU A 84 0.10 13.34 6.21
N THR A 85 1.08 13.88 5.48
CA THR A 85 0.86 14.92 4.48
C THR A 85 0.01 14.40 3.33
N LEU A 86 0.42 13.29 2.68
CA LEU A 86 -0.35 12.75 1.55
C LEU A 86 -1.75 12.31 1.95
N ASN A 87 -1.90 11.76 3.15
CA ASN A 87 -3.18 11.26 3.64
C ASN A 87 -4.25 12.36 3.71
N ARG A 88 -3.85 13.64 3.80
CA ARG A 88 -4.75 14.81 3.88
C ARG A 88 -5.00 15.50 2.55
N LEU A 89 -4.36 15.04 1.48
CA LEU A 89 -4.56 15.56 0.13
C LEU A 89 -5.76 14.87 -0.53
N THR A 90 -6.22 15.45 -1.64
CA THR A 90 -7.17 14.72 -2.51
C THR A 90 -6.48 13.50 -3.11
N PRO A 91 -7.21 12.44 -3.48
CA PRO A 91 -6.64 11.27 -4.14
C PRO A 91 -5.81 11.65 -5.38
N GLU A 92 -6.27 12.59 -6.20
CA GLU A 92 -5.57 13.05 -7.41
C GLU A 92 -4.23 13.70 -7.07
N THR A 93 -4.22 14.53 -6.03
CA THR A 93 -3.01 15.24 -5.63
C THR A 93 -2.01 14.27 -5.00
N ALA A 94 -2.49 13.33 -4.17
CA ALA A 94 -1.65 12.31 -3.57
C ALA A 94 -1.08 11.35 -4.62
N SER A 95 -1.89 10.90 -5.58
CA SER A 95 -1.47 10.03 -6.69
C SER A 95 -0.39 10.71 -7.51
N ARG A 96 -0.59 11.99 -7.88
CA ARG A 96 0.41 12.76 -8.63
C ARG A 96 1.70 12.97 -7.83
N ALA A 97 1.61 13.30 -6.54
CA ALA A 97 2.79 13.42 -5.70
C ALA A 97 3.57 12.11 -5.63
N LEU A 98 2.89 10.97 -5.52
CA LEU A 98 3.54 9.65 -5.55
C LEU A 98 4.21 9.39 -6.91
N VAL A 99 3.54 9.66 -8.03
CA VAL A 99 4.12 9.50 -9.38
C VAL A 99 5.37 10.37 -9.55
N GLU A 100 5.33 11.63 -9.11
CA GLU A 100 6.44 12.59 -9.28
C GLU A 100 7.66 12.26 -8.41
N THR A 101 7.46 11.62 -7.25
CA THR A 101 8.54 11.33 -6.30
C THR A 101 8.91 9.86 -6.22
N PHE A 102 8.23 8.98 -6.95
CA PHE A 102 8.57 7.56 -6.97
C PHE A 102 10.00 7.37 -7.52
N PRO A 103 10.83 6.51 -6.90
CA PRO A 103 12.17 6.29 -7.39
C PRO A 103 12.15 5.65 -8.77
N THR A 104 13.04 6.09 -9.65
CA THR A 104 13.32 5.42 -10.91
C THR A 104 14.46 4.42 -10.72
N GLY A 105 14.41 3.28 -11.42
CA GLY A 105 15.45 2.27 -11.31
C GLY A 105 15.03 0.89 -11.78
N ASN A 106 16.02 0.01 -11.94
CA ASN A 106 15.82 -1.35 -12.47
C ASN A 106 15.60 -2.43 -11.41
N LYS A 107 15.71 -2.08 -10.13
CA LYS A 107 15.59 -3.07 -9.05
C LYS A 107 14.13 -3.29 -8.73
N PRO A 108 13.60 -4.52 -8.88
CA PRO A 108 12.20 -4.77 -8.64
C PRO A 108 11.87 -4.64 -7.15
N LEU A 109 10.66 -4.18 -6.88
CA LEU A 109 10.02 -4.23 -5.57
C LEU A 109 9.19 -5.50 -5.49
N GLN A 110 9.17 -6.12 -4.31
CA GLN A 110 8.31 -7.25 -4.00
C GLN A 110 7.01 -6.72 -3.38
N LEU A 111 5.87 -7.10 -3.94
CA LEU A 111 4.55 -6.75 -3.45
C LEU A 111 3.80 -8.03 -3.08
N PHE A 112 3.36 -8.11 -1.83
CA PHE A 112 2.45 -9.17 -1.42
C PHE A 112 1.01 -8.68 -1.60
N ALA A 113 0.24 -9.36 -2.43
CA ALA A 113 -1.15 -9.05 -2.70
C ALA A 113 -2.06 -10.16 -2.20
N ARG A 114 -3.29 -9.82 -1.83
CA ARG A 114 -4.37 -10.78 -1.56
C ARG A 114 -5.61 -10.30 -2.30
N GLY A 115 -5.98 -10.99 -3.37
CA GLY A 115 -6.99 -10.47 -4.31
C GLY A 115 -6.54 -9.11 -4.87
N GLU A 116 -7.44 -8.14 -4.96
CA GLU A 116 -7.14 -6.80 -5.48
C GLU A 116 -6.60 -5.81 -4.43
N GLN A 117 -5.95 -6.29 -3.37
CA GLN A 117 -5.34 -5.44 -2.35
C GLN A 117 -3.87 -5.79 -2.12
N ILE A 118 -3.00 -4.79 -2.23
CA ILE A 118 -1.61 -4.88 -1.78
C ILE A 118 -1.61 -4.85 -0.25
N ARG A 119 -1.01 -5.87 0.36
CA ARG A 119 -0.89 -6.03 1.81
C ARG A 119 0.41 -5.42 2.32
N SER A 120 1.50 -5.61 1.59
CA SER A 120 2.80 -5.01 1.89
C SER A 120 3.70 -4.83 0.66
N ILE A 121 4.61 -3.87 0.75
CA ILE A 121 5.60 -3.53 -0.28
C ILE A 121 7.00 -3.60 0.32
N HIS A 122 7.87 -4.38 -0.28
CA HIS A 122 9.25 -4.58 0.17
C HIS A 122 10.22 -4.13 -0.91
N GLY A 123 11.13 -3.23 -0.55
CA GLY A 123 12.29 -2.96 -1.38
C GLY A 123 13.27 -4.12 -1.29
N THR A 124 14.07 -4.33 -2.35
CA THR A 124 15.27 -5.15 -2.24
C THR A 124 16.22 -4.44 -1.27
N ALA A 125 16.20 -4.84 0.00
CA ALA A 125 17.13 -4.34 1.00
C ALA A 125 18.56 -4.72 0.56
N TYR A 126 19.43 -3.72 0.41
CA TYR A 126 20.87 -3.97 0.47
C TYR A 126 21.19 -4.31 1.93
N THR A 127 21.68 -5.51 2.18
CA THR A 127 22.72 -5.71 3.20
C THR A 127 24.03 -5.15 2.68
#